data_AF-A0A7C5NS24-F1
#
_entry.id   AF-A0A7C5NS24-F1
#
_cell.length_a   1.000
_cell.length_b   1.000
_cell.length_c   1.000
_cell.angle_alpha   90.00
_cell.angle_beta   90.00
_cell.angle_gamma   90.00
#
_symmetry.space_group_name_H-M   'P 1'
#
loop_
_entity.id
_entity.type
_entity.pdbx_description
1 polymer ?
#
loop_
_entity_poly.entity_id
_entity_poly.type
_entity_poly.pdbx_seq_one_letter_code
_entity_poly.pdbx_strand_id
1 'polypeptide(L)'
;MIKFFMKIILVLSIILSFNLCAAIPPRFLNYQGKLTDTSGVAINGLVNITFRIYDRDTGGTALWSEFHPGVVVTKGLFDVLLGTISPLNISFDTLYYMELEVDGETLSPRILLAATPYSFRAIYAETTNVAFYSDTALYTVGIPETLRGDKGGYLGILTIIDTVDT
;
A
#
# COMPACT_ATOMS: atom_id res chain seq x y z
N MET A 1 45.33 -30.11 -23.29
CA MET A 1 43.94 -29.66 -23.57
C MET A 1 43.06 -29.65 -22.31
N ILE A 2 42.99 -30.73 -21.52
CA ILE A 2 42.15 -30.80 -20.30
C ILE A 2 42.42 -29.72 -19.24
N LYS A 3 43.70 -29.37 -18.97
CA LYS A 3 44.07 -28.33 -18.00
C LYS A 3 43.69 -26.91 -18.44
N PHE A 4 43.50 -26.67 -19.74
CA PHE A 4 43.05 -25.40 -20.29
C PHE A 4 41.52 -25.26 -20.14
N PHE A 5 40.80 -26.36 -20.42
CA PHE A 5 39.35 -26.44 -20.24
C PHE A 5 38.92 -26.26 -18.77
N MET A 6 39.68 -26.83 -17.83
CA MET A 6 39.40 -26.71 -16.39
C MET A 6 39.54 -25.27 -15.84
N LYS A 7 40.45 -24.47 -16.41
CA LYS A 7 40.61 -23.05 -16.03
C LYS A 7 39.46 -22.18 -16.56
N ILE A 8 38.94 -22.49 -17.75
CA ILE A 8 37.78 -21.80 -18.33
C ILE A 8 36.52 -22.04 -17.49
N ILE A 9 36.31 -23.28 -17.03
CA ILE A 9 35.17 -23.61 -16.15
C ILE A 9 35.26 -22.89 -14.80
N LEU A 10 36.46 -22.80 -14.21
CA LEU A 10 36.68 -22.08 -12.94
C LEU A 10 36.37 -20.58 -13.07
N VAL A 11 36.82 -19.95 -14.16
CA VAL A 11 36.56 -18.53 -14.44
C VAL A 11 35.08 -18.29 -14.70
N LEU A 12 34.41 -19.18 -15.44
CA LEU A 12 32.97 -19.10 -15.70
C LEU A 12 32.15 -19.25 -14.41
N SER A 13 32.57 -20.13 -13.49
CA SER A 13 31.92 -20.31 -12.18
C SER A 13 32.05 -19.09 -11.26
N ILE A 14 33.18 -18.37 -11.33
CA ILE A 14 33.42 -17.14 -10.56
C ILE A 14 32.56 -15.99 -11.11
N ILE A 15 32.39 -15.89 -12.44
CA ILE A 15 31.55 -14.87 -13.08
C ILE A 15 30.06 -15.11 -12.76
N LEU A 16 29.63 -16.38 -12.69
CA LEU A 16 28.24 -16.74 -12.34
C LEU A 16 27.89 -16.51 -10.86
N SER A 17 28.88 -16.29 -9.99
CA SER A 17 28.65 -16.08 -8.55
C SER A 17 28.36 -14.61 -8.19
N PHE A 18 28.48 -13.69 -9.15
CA PHE A 18 28.14 -12.29 -8.94
C PHE A 18 26.67 -12.03 -9.31
N ASN A 19 25.92 -11.63 -8.28
CA ASN A 19 24.62 -10.94 -8.32
C ASN A 19 23.36 -11.81 -8.12
N LEU A 20 23.06 -12.07 -6.84
CA LEU A 20 21.68 -12.06 -6.34
C LEU A 20 21.58 -10.98 -5.25
N CYS A 21 21.72 -9.71 -5.64
CA CYS A 21 21.18 -8.62 -4.82
C CYS A 21 19.69 -8.56 -5.13
N ALA A 22 18.86 -9.18 -4.27
CA ALA A 22 17.42 -9.02 -4.35
C ALA A 22 17.09 -7.56 -4.03
N ALA A 23 16.83 -6.76 -5.07
CA ALA A 23 16.38 -5.39 -4.89
C ALA A 23 14.98 -5.41 -4.25
N ILE A 24 14.88 -4.97 -3.00
CA ILE A 24 13.58 -4.69 -2.38
C ILE A 24 12.94 -3.59 -3.24
N PRO A 25 11.74 -3.81 -3.82
CA PRO A 25 11.10 -2.78 -4.61
C PRO A 25 10.93 -1.53 -3.75
N PRO A 26 11.19 -0.33 -4.30
CA PRO A 26 11.01 0.91 -3.55
C PRO A 26 9.57 0.99 -3.05
N ARG A 27 9.41 1.18 -1.74
CA ARG A 27 8.11 1.37 -1.11
C ARG A 27 7.90 2.85 -0.89
N PHE A 28 6.73 3.31 -1.32
CA PHE A 28 6.30 4.69 -1.10
C PHE A 28 5.12 4.69 -0.12
N LEU A 29 5.11 5.69 0.77
CA LEU A 29 4.02 5.90 1.71
C LEU A 29 3.49 7.32 1.52
N ASN A 30 2.25 7.47 1.06
CA ASN A 30 1.61 8.77 1.04
C ASN A 30 1.19 9.13 2.47
N TYR A 31 1.61 10.31 2.93
CA TYR A 31 1.24 10.85 4.22
C TYR A 31 0.52 12.18 4.02
N GLN A 32 -0.66 12.31 4.61
CA GLN A 32 -1.47 13.52 4.58
C GLN A 32 -1.72 13.98 6.01
N GLY A 33 -1.59 15.29 6.23
CA GLY A 33 -1.76 15.87 7.55
C GLY A 33 -2.39 17.25 7.49
N LYS A 34 -2.86 17.70 8.66
CA LYS A 34 -3.32 19.06 8.88
C LYS A 34 -2.46 19.72 9.96
N LEU A 35 -1.81 20.82 9.63
CA LEU A 35 -1.08 21.68 10.56
C LEU A 35 -1.95 22.86 11.00
N THR A 36 -2.00 23.06 12.30
CA THR A 36 -2.63 24.22 12.95
C THR A 36 -1.66 24.81 13.96
N ASP A 37 -1.77 26.11 14.20
CA ASP A 37 -1.07 26.75 15.30
C ASP A 37 -1.70 26.41 16.67
N THR A 38 -1.12 26.95 17.74
CA THR A 38 -1.62 26.78 19.12
C THR A 38 -3.00 27.38 19.36
N SER A 39 -3.48 28.25 18.48
CA SER A 39 -4.82 28.84 18.51
C SER A 39 -5.82 28.08 17.63
N GLY A 40 -5.39 26.97 17.00
CA GLY A 40 -6.20 26.16 16.11
C GLY A 40 -6.36 26.72 14.69
N VAL A 41 -5.63 27.80 14.36
CA VAL A 41 -5.67 28.41 13.02
C VAL A 41 -4.81 27.60 12.07
N ALA A 42 -5.33 27.34 10.88
CA ALA A 42 -4.64 26.55 9.87
C ALA A 42 -3.41 27.31 9.33
N ILE A 43 -2.26 26.64 9.33
CA ILE A 43 -1.01 27.19 8.80
C ILE A 43 -1.08 27.21 7.26
N ASN A 44 -0.51 28.23 6.64
CA ASN A 44 -0.38 28.33 5.19
C ASN A 44 1.04 28.76 4.84
N GLY A 45 1.63 28.16 3.81
CA GLY A 45 2.96 28.52 3.35
C GLY A 45 3.86 27.32 3.11
N LEU A 46 5.17 27.57 3.02
CA LEU A 46 6.18 26.53 2.91
C LEU A 46 6.71 26.22 4.31
N VAL A 47 6.75 24.94 4.68
CA VAL A 47 7.29 24.48 5.95
C VAL A 47 8.28 23.34 5.72
N ASN A 48 9.31 23.23 6.54
CA ASN A 48 10.22 22.09 6.49
C ASN A 48 9.67 20.99 7.39
N ILE A 49 9.53 19.77 6.87
CA ILE A 49 9.01 18.64 7.64
C ILE A 49 10.02 17.51 7.64
N THR A 50 10.44 17.08 8.83
CA THR A 50 11.17 15.82 9.02
C THR A 50 10.20 14.75 9.51
N PHE A 51 10.15 13.63 8.81
CA PHE A 51 9.40 12.45 9.22
C PHE A 51 10.37 11.43 9.80
N ARG A 52 10.01 10.85 10.94
CA ARG A 52 10.77 9.77 11.58
C ARG A 52 9.85 8.62 11.97
N ILE A 53 10.32 7.39 11.80
CA ILE A 53 9.59 6.18 12.17
C ILE A 53 10.31 5.47 13.32
N TYR A 54 9.55 5.04 14.32
CA TYR A 54 10.01 4.34 15.51
C TYR A 54 9.21 3.06 15.75
N ASP A 55 9.81 2.09 16.44
CA ASP A 55 9.16 0.87 16.94
C ASP A 55 8.42 1.07 18.28
N ARG A 56 8.49 2.27 18.86
CA ARG A 56 7.93 2.61 20.17
C ARG A 56 7.23 3.97 20.15
N ASP A 57 6.22 4.10 20.99
CA ASP A 57 5.44 5.31 21.19
C ASP A 57 6.26 6.45 21.82
N THR A 58 7.25 6.11 22.64
CA THR A 58 8.14 7.07 23.32
C THR A 58 9.59 6.56 23.35
N GLY A 59 10.56 7.50 23.30
CA GLY A 59 11.99 7.19 23.31
C GLY A 59 12.45 6.37 22.10
N GLY A 60 13.53 5.59 22.26
CA GLY A 60 14.09 4.75 21.19
C GLY A 60 14.90 5.52 20.14
N THR A 61 15.43 4.80 19.16
CA THR A 61 16.18 5.37 18.01
C THR A 61 15.28 5.32 16.79
N ALA A 62 15.31 6.37 15.96
CA ALA A 62 14.57 6.38 14.71
C ALA A 62 15.08 5.26 13.79
N LEU A 63 14.18 4.39 13.35
CA LEU A 63 14.46 3.32 12.40
C LEU A 63 14.57 3.85 10.98
N TRP A 64 13.90 4.97 10.70
CA TRP A 64 13.91 5.63 9.42
C TRP A 64 13.66 7.13 9.59
N SER A 65 14.24 7.94 8.70
CA SER A 65 14.08 9.39 8.68
C SER A 65 14.13 9.92 7.25
N GLU A 66 13.26 10.88 6.95
CA GLU A 66 13.25 11.62 5.67
C GLU A 66 12.95 13.10 5.92
N PHE A 67 13.75 13.97 5.30
CA PHE A 67 13.64 15.42 5.41
C PHE A 67 13.07 15.99 4.12
N HIS A 68 11.94 16.69 4.22
CA HIS A 68 11.31 17.41 3.11
C HIS A 68 11.43 18.92 3.33
N PRO A 69 12.29 19.62 2.57
CA PRO A 69 12.33 21.06 2.60
C PRO A 69 11.15 21.65 1.82
N GLY A 70 10.56 22.73 2.35
CA GLY A 70 9.58 23.54 1.64
C GLY A 70 8.30 22.80 1.22
N VAL A 71 7.72 21.98 2.09
CA VAL A 71 6.41 21.36 1.89
C VAL A 71 5.35 22.46 1.81
N VAL A 72 4.55 22.44 0.74
CA VAL A 72 3.46 23.40 0.54
C VAL A 72 2.28 23.01 1.42
N VAL A 73 1.91 23.89 2.35
CA VAL A 73 0.74 23.75 3.19
C VAL A 73 -0.33 24.74 2.77
N THR A 74 -1.50 24.23 2.40
CA THR A 74 -2.64 25.03 1.98
C THR A 74 -3.85 24.71 2.84
N LYS A 75 -4.40 25.74 3.51
CA LYS A 75 -5.47 25.62 4.51
C LYS A 75 -5.13 24.61 5.62
N GLY A 76 -3.86 24.59 6.03
CA GLY A 76 -3.32 23.63 6.98
C GLY A 76 -3.06 22.25 6.40
N LEU A 77 -3.55 21.93 5.21
CA LEU A 77 -3.40 20.60 4.62
C LEU A 77 -2.09 20.50 3.83
N PHE A 78 -1.45 19.35 3.95
CA PHE A 78 -0.30 18.96 3.14
C PHE A 78 -0.38 17.47 2.81
N ASP A 79 0.23 17.09 1.69
CA ASP A 79 0.44 15.72 1.28
C ASP A 79 1.91 15.54 0.88
N VAL A 80 2.51 14.46 1.34
CA VAL A 80 3.92 14.13 1.08
C VAL A 80 4.03 12.66 0.72
N LEU A 81 4.82 12.35 -0.31
CA LEU A 81 5.17 10.98 -0.67
C LEU A 81 6.51 10.62 -0.04
N LEU A 82 6.46 9.82 1.02
CA LEU A 82 7.63 9.33 1.76
C LEU A 82 8.28 8.16 1.03
N GLY A 83 9.60 8.04 1.17
CA GLY A 83 10.40 7.03 0.48
C GLY A 83 10.97 7.51 -0.86
N THR A 84 10.76 8.79 -1.20
CA THR A 84 11.27 9.39 -2.45
C THR A 84 12.69 9.91 -2.29
N ILE A 85 13.06 10.35 -1.08
CA ILE A 85 14.41 10.84 -0.76
C ILE A 85 15.21 9.75 -0.03
N SER A 86 14.61 9.13 0.99
CA SER A 86 15.20 8.07 1.79
C SER A 86 14.42 6.76 1.59
N PRO A 87 14.95 5.76 0.86
CA PRO A 87 14.22 4.52 0.59
C PRO A 87 13.64 3.88 1.86
N LEU A 88 12.33 3.62 1.85
CA LEU A 88 11.62 3.06 3.01
C LEU A 88 11.86 1.55 3.11
N ASN A 89 12.97 1.17 3.73
CA ASN A 89 13.48 -0.20 3.82
C ASN A 89 13.08 -0.96 5.10
N ILE A 90 12.17 -0.41 5.92
CA ILE A 90 11.65 -1.07 7.13
C ILE A 90 10.55 -2.10 6.83
N SER A 91 10.56 -3.24 7.51
CA SER A 91 9.45 -4.21 7.44
C SER A 91 8.25 -3.65 8.22
N PHE A 92 7.05 -3.63 7.64
CA PHE A 92 5.82 -3.20 8.32
C PHE A 92 5.14 -4.35 9.08
N ASP A 93 5.92 -5.23 9.71
CA ASP A 93 5.48 -6.44 10.39
C ASP A 93 5.05 -6.22 11.85
N THR A 94 5.32 -5.04 12.39
CA THR A 94 4.96 -4.64 13.76
C THR A 94 4.27 -3.27 13.78
N LEU A 95 3.87 -2.83 14.97
CA LEU A 95 3.31 -1.49 15.16
C LEU A 95 4.46 -0.47 15.10
N TYR A 96 4.33 0.50 14.21
CA TYR A 96 5.26 1.61 14.09
C TYR A 96 4.60 2.92 14.51
N TYR A 97 5.43 3.90 14.86
CA TYR A 97 5.01 5.23 15.27
C TYR A 97 5.73 6.26 14.42
N MET A 98 4.99 7.25 13.95
CA MET A 98 5.50 8.38 13.20
C MET A 98 5.65 9.60 14.10
N GLU A 99 6.80 10.22 14.03
CA GLU A 99 7.10 11.51 14.62
C GLU A 99 7.28 12.52 13.49
N LEU A 100 6.68 13.69 13.65
CA LEU A 100 6.84 14.81 12.74
C LEU A 100 7.59 15.90 13.45
N GLU A 101 8.57 16.49 12.78
CA GLU A 101 9.22 17.72 13.19
C GLU A 101 8.95 18.78 12.13
N VAL A 102 8.30 19.88 12.51
CA VAL A 102 7.91 20.97 11.60
C VAL A 102 8.69 22.21 11.98
N ASP A 103 9.52 22.71 11.04
CA ASP A 103 10.39 23.88 11.25
C ASP A 103 11.25 23.82 12.53
N GLY A 104 11.67 22.62 12.92
CA GLY A 104 12.50 22.36 14.11
C GLY A 104 11.70 22.05 15.38
N GLU A 105 10.37 22.13 15.34
CA GLU A 105 9.50 21.78 16.47
C GLU A 105 8.98 20.34 16.32
N THR A 106 9.34 19.49 17.28
CA THR A 106 8.88 18.09 17.30
C THR A 106 7.44 18.00 17.82
N LEU A 107 6.55 17.50 16.98
CA LEU A 107 5.15 17.27 17.32
C LEU A 107 5.01 16.00 18.15
N SER A 108 4.38 16.14 19.32
CA SER A 108 4.07 15.05 20.25
C SER A 108 2.57 15.02 20.56
N PRO A 109 1.98 13.84 20.84
CA PRO A 109 2.60 12.51 20.85
C PRO A 109 2.83 11.95 19.44
N ARG A 110 3.64 10.89 19.33
CA ARG A 110 3.84 10.17 18.07
C ARG A 110 2.54 9.54 17.59
N ILE A 111 2.36 9.53 16.27
CA ILE A 111 1.15 9.03 15.61
C ILE A 111 1.36 7.56 15.29
N LEU A 112 0.43 6.69 15.68
CA LEU A 112 0.48 5.28 15.35
C LEU A 112 0.34 5.06 13.84
N LEU A 113 1.33 4.41 13.23
CA LEU A 113 1.29 3.90 11.86
C LEU A 113 0.72 2.49 11.87
N ALA A 114 -0.60 2.39 12.00
CA ALA A 114 -1.30 1.14 11.72
C ALA A 114 -1.41 0.99 10.20
N ALA A 115 -0.64 0.07 9.61
CA ALA A 115 -0.79 -0.26 8.20
C ALA A 115 -2.24 -0.71 7.94
N THR A 116 -3.02 0.08 7.20
CA THR A 116 -4.33 -0.38 6.77
C THR A 116 -4.14 -1.50 5.73
N PRO A 117 -4.91 -2.60 5.81
CA PRO A 117 -4.66 -3.85 5.09
C PRO A 117 -4.68 -3.82 3.55
N TYR A 118 -4.75 -2.64 2.90
CA TYR A 118 -4.62 -2.50 1.45
C TYR A 118 -3.17 -2.50 0.95
N SER A 119 -2.18 -2.30 1.82
CA SER A 119 -0.75 -2.30 1.46
C SER A 119 -0.08 -3.69 1.48
N PHE A 120 -0.77 -4.75 1.92
CA PHE A 120 -0.23 -6.13 1.94
C PHE A 120 -0.65 -7.02 0.76
N ARG A 121 -1.67 -6.63 -0.03
CA ARG A 121 -2.22 -7.49 -1.12
C ARG A 121 -1.53 -7.36 -2.48
N ALA A 122 -0.49 -6.54 -2.63
CA ALA A 122 0.19 -6.37 -3.91
C ALA A 122 1.35 -7.36 -4.14
N ILE A 123 1.79 -8.12 -3.12
CA ILE A 123 2.95 -9.03 -3.25
C ILE A 123 2.58 -10.45 -3.72
N TYR A 124 1.28 -10.79 -3.83
CA TYR A 124 0.83 -12.14 -4.26
C TYR A 124 -0.26 -12.16 -5.36
N ALA A 125 -0.44 -11.09 -6.13
CA ALA A 125 -1.49 -11.01 -7.16
C ALA A 125 -1.00 -11.07 -8.62
N GLU A 126 0.26 -11.42 -8.87
CA GLU A 126 0.78 -11.71 -10.22
C GLU A 126 1.38 -13.11 -10.30
N THR A 127 0.59 -14.13 -9.94
CA THR A 127 0.76 -15.46 -10.54
C THR A 127 -0.31 -15.60 -11.60
N THR A 128 0.11 -15.37 -12.83
CA THR A 128 -0.64 -15.57 -14.07
C THR A 128 -1.12 -17.02 -14.15
N ASN A 129 -2.30 -17.33 -13.61
CA ASN A 129 -3.08 -18.47 -14.07
C ASN A 129 -4.06 -17.95 -15.10
N VAL A 130 -3.49 -17.70 -16.29
CA VAL A 130 -4.11 -17.93 -17.60
C VAL A 130 -5.60 -18.26 -17.54
N ALA A 131 -6.40 -17.29 -17.98
CA ALA A 131 -7.80 -17.45 -18.32
C ALA A 131 -7.95 -18.59 -19.35
N PHE A 132 -8.09 -19.81 -18.87
CA PHE A 132 -8.56 -20.93 -19.66
C PHE A 132 -10.05 -21.09 -19.36
N TYR A 133 -10.87 -20.81 -20.39
CA TYR A 133 -12.30 -21.12 -20.52
C TYR A 133 -13.34 -20.14 -19.96
N SER A 134 -13.20 -18.83 -20.20
CA SER A 134 -14.38 -17.94 -20.24
C SER A 134 -14.78 -17.60 -21.68
N ASP A 135 -14.87 -18.62 -22.53
CA ASP A 135 -15.52 -18.53 -23.83
C ASP A 135 -16.51 -19.69 -23.99
N THR A 136 -17.64 -19.59 -23.29
CA THR A 136 -18.89 -20.29 -23.65
C THR A 136 -20.07 -19.42 -23.26
N ALA A 137 -20.10 -18.19 -23.77
CA ALA A 137 -21.34 -17.43 -23.86
C ALA A 137 -21.81 -17.48 -25.32
N LEU A 138 -22.60 -18.50 -25.68
CA LEU A 138 -23.77 -18.38 -26.57
C LEU A 138 -24.37 -19.76 -26.91
N TYR A 139 -25.65 -19.89 -26.55
CA TYR A 139 -26.72 -20.35 -27.43
C TYR A 139 -26.94 -21.87 -27.62
N THR A 140 -28.13 -22.30 -27.18
CA THR A 140 -28.86 -23.51 -27.60
C THR A 140 -28.46 -24.84 -26.94
N VAL A 141 -29.10 -25.13 -25.79
CA VAL A 141 -29.66 -26.47 -25.53
C VAL A 141 -31.08 -26.27 -24.95
N GLY A 142 -32.07 -26.81 -25.63
CA GLY A 142 -33.49 -26.46 -25.51
C GLY A 142 -34.08 -26.63 -24.11
N ILE A 143 -34.58 -25.51 -23.57
CA ILE A 143 -35.64 -25.53 -22.56
C ILE A 143 -36.98 -25.81 -23.27
N PRO A 144 -37.75 -26.83 -22.85
CA PRO A 144 -39.07 -27.07 -23.41
C PRO A 144 -39.98 -25.86 -23.16
N GLU A 145 -40.77 -25.49 -24.16
CA GLU A 145 -41.62 -24.29 -24.21
C GLU A 145 -42.72 -24.23 -23.13
N THR A 146 -42.80 -25.24 -22.26
CA THR A 146 -43.79 -25.36 -21.18
C THR A 146 -43.48 -24.54 -19.92
N LEU A 147 -42.30 -23.91 -19.83
CA LEU A 147 -41.95 -23.02 -18.71
C LEU A 147 -42.03 -21.53 -19.04
N ARG A 148 -42.49 -21.16 -20.24
CA ARG A 148 -42.75 -19.76 -20.59
C ARG A 148 -44.17 -19.38 -20.15
N GLY A 149 -44.31 -19.03 -18.89
CA GLY A 149 -45.54 -18.43 -18.36
C GLY A 149 -45.77 -17.05 -18.96
N ASP A 150 -46.72 -16.96 -19.89
CA ASP A 150 -47.25 -15.70 -20.43
C ASP A 150 -47.92 -14.89 -19.32
N LYS A 151 -47.18 -13.90 -18.79
CA LYS A 151 -47.59 -12.50 -18.54
C LYS A 151 -46.60 -11.86 -17.59
N GLY A 152 -46.05 -10.73 -18.02
CA GLY A 152 -44.95 -10.02 -17.38
C GLY A 152 -45.17 -9.73 -15.90
N GLY A 153 -44.18 -10.14 -15.12
CA GLY A 153 -44.03 -9.82 -13.71
C GLY A 153 -42.78 -10.50 -13.19
N TYR A 154 -41.66 -9.77 -13.14
CA TYR A 154 -40.48 -10.22 -12.41
C TYR A 154 -40.91 -10.55 -10.97
N LEU A 155 -40.70 -11.80 -10.54
CA LEU A 155 -40.98 -12.22 -9.16
C LEU A 155 -40.02 -11.48 -8.24
N GLY A 156 -40.52 -10.37 -7.69
CA GLY A 156 -39.85 -9.56 -6.69
C GLY A 156 -39.55 -10.39 -5.45
N ILE A 157 -38.34 -10.19 -4.95
CA ILE A 157 -37.78 -10.71 -3.71
C ILE A 157 -38.77 -10.52 -2.55
N LEU A 158 -39.14 -11.62 -1.89
CA LEU A 158 -39.97 -11.64 -0.69
C LEU A 158 -39.24 -10.91 0.46
N THR A 159 -39.62 -9.66 0.73
CA THR A 159 -39.25 -8.94 1.95
C THR A 159 -40.38 -9.14 2.96
N ILE A 160 -40.14 -9.88 4.04
CA ILE A 160 -41.11 -9.97 5.14
C ILE A 160 -40.92 -8.72 6.00
N ILE A 161 -41.86 -7.77 5.90
CA ILE A 161 -42.04 -6.67 6.84
C ILE A 161 -43.08 -7.16 7.85
N ASP A 162 -42.68 -7.41 9.09
CA ASP A 162 -43.64 -7.67 10.16
C ASP A 162 -44.26 -6.34 10.60
N THR A 163 -45.60 -6.25 10.56
CA THR A 163 -46.37 -5.09 11.06
C THR A 163 -47.38 -5.61 12.07
N VAL A 164 -47.39 -4.94 13.22
CA VAL A 164 -48.19 -5.20 14.43
C VAL A 164 -49.68 -5.28 14.14
N ASP A 165 -50.36 -6.25 14.77
CA ASP A 165 -51.82 -6.30 14.87
C ASP A 165 -52.25 -6.24 16.36
N THR A 166 -53.17 -5.29 16.63
CA THR A 166 -53.84 -4.86 17.88
C THR A 166 -53.03 -4.33 19.05
#